data_AF-A0A4Y2VPH6-F1
#
_entry.id   AF-A0A4Y2VPH6-F1
#
_cell.length_a   1.000
_cell.length_b   1.000
_cell.length_c   1.000
_cell.angle_alpha   90.00
_cell.angle_beta   90.00
_cell.angle_gamma   90.00
#
_symmetry.space_group_name_H-M   'P 1'
#
loop_
_entity.id
_entity.type
_entity.pdbx_description
1 polymer ?
#
loop_
_entity_poly.entity_id
_entity_poly.type
_entity_poly.pdbx_seq_one_letter_code
_entity_poly.pdbx_strand_id
1 'polypeptide(L)'
;MNLPQPPKRFQEYNKRLLNATREVSESTMQKAAKKAIVENNSDNNIAVAVDGTWQKRGHTSHNGVVTVTSMDTGKVIDVDVLSKYCACKDKKNHKASCKSNFRGSSGMMEVKGACNIFKRSLTFHDARYTKYLGDGDSKAFEAIAKENIYGDEFQVEKLECIGHVMKRMGSRLRRLKEKMKGQVLSDGKRLSGKNRLTDSQIDKLQNYYGLAIRRNLDCVHAMRQAIWAIFMHKLSTDENPQHGFCPIGEDSWCGFKKAEATGSAYKHKNNLPVAVVEAMRPVFRDLSHPDLLKKCVHGNTQNPNESVNNVIWLRVPKSTFVQIEALSLGVYDAVCTFNEGNSARLQILQNLGIEPGEYTLHDLKCLDKEKLLRAKYAISQQSKERRKAKRYKRKREEEKNKTNAQIAGYGAGMF
;
A
#
# COMPACT_ATOMS: atom_id res chain seq x y z
N MET A 1 -2.57 32.26 -20.16
CA MET A 1 -3.44 32.21 -18.96
C MET A 1 -3.51 33.61 -18.39
N ASN A 2 -4.69 34.26 -18.48
CA ASN A 2 -4.96 35.55 -17.81
C ASN A 2 -5.21 35.31 -16.32
N LEU A 3 -4.17 34.91 -15.59
CA LEU A 3 -4.25 34.84 -14.13
C LEU A 3 -3.92 36.22 -13.56
N PRO A 4 -4.64 36.69 -12.54
CA PRO A 4 -4.30 37.93 -11.86
C PRO A 4 -2.88 37.85 -11.29
N GLN A 5 -2.21 39.00 -11.23
CA GLN A 5 -0.90 39.10 -10.60
C GLN A 5 -0.98 38.61 -9.15
N PRO A 6 0.03 37.89 -8.64
CA PRO A 6 0.05 37.47 -7.25
C PRO A 6 -0.14 38.67 -6.32
N PRO A 7 -0.90 38.53 -5.23
CA PRO A 7 -1.10 39.62 -4.29
C PRO A 7 0.24 40.08 -3.70
N LYS A 8 0.38 41.38 -3.42
CA LYS A 8 1.61 42.00 -2.90
C LYS A 8 2.18 41.30 -1.64
N ARG A 9 1.31 40.68 -0.83
CA ARG A 9 1.66 39.96 0.42
C ARG A 9 1.46 38.44 0.32
N PHE A 10 1.69 37.86 -0.87
CA PHE A 10 1.46 36.43 -1.13
C PHE A 10 2.09 35.48 -0.10
N GLN A 11 3.33 35.75 0.34
CA GLN A 11 4.01 34.91 1.33
C GLN A 11 3.34 34.99 2.71
N GLU A 12 2.90 36.19 3.12
CA GLU A 12 2.20 36.39 4.38
C GLU A 12 0.85 35.67 4.39
N TYR A 13 0.09 35.77 3.30
CA TYR A 13 -1.20 35.09 3.17
C TYR A 13 -1.04 33.56 3.18
N ASN A 14 -0.04 33.01 2.48
CA ASN A 14 0.23 31.58 2.53
C ASN A 14 0.63 31.12 3.94
N LYS A 15 1.36 31.93 4.71
CA LYS A 15 1.70 31.60 6.10
C LYS A 15 0.46 31.57 7.00
N ARG A 16 -0.43 32.56 6.87
CA ARG A 16 -1.71 32.59 7.61
C ARG A 16 -2.58 31.38 7.25
N LEU A 17 -2.73 31.09 5.96
CA LEU A 17 -3.48 29.95 5.46
C LEU A 17 -2.87 28.61 5.93
N LEU A 18 -1.55 28.47 5.90
CA LEU A 18 -0.85 27.29 6.41
C LEU A 18 -1.12 27.07 7.89
N ASN A 19 -1.06 28.12 8.72
CA ASN A 19 -1.30 28.02 10.16
C ASN A 19 -2.75 27.62 10.46
N ALA A 20 -3.72 28.31 9.87
CA ALA A 20 -5.14 27.99 10.04
C ALA A 20 -5.46 26.55 9.57
N THR A 21 -4.89 26.14 8.44
CA THR A 21 -5.09 24.77 7.92
C THR A 21 -4.43 23.73 8.84
N ARG A 22 -3.25 24.04 9.40
CA ARG A 22 -2.55 23.15 10.34
C ARG A 22 -3.37 22.92 11.60
N GLU A 23 -3.88 23.98 12.23
CA GLU A 23 -4.70 23.88 13.46
C GLU A 23 -5.92 22.98 13.24
N VAL A 24 -6.63 23.18 12.13
CA VAL A 24 -7.77 22.32 11.78
C VAL A 24 -7.31 20.89 11.53
N SER A 25 -6.22 20.69 10.79
CA SER A 25 -5.67 19.35 10.52
C SER A 25 -5.30 18.61 11.80
N GLU A 26 -4.60 19.28 12.73
CA GLU A 26 -4.22 18.73 14.03
C GLU A 26 -5.47 18.35 14.83
N SER A 27 -6.48 19.21 14.88
CA SER A 27 -7.77 18.90 15.52
C SER A 27 -8.47 17.69 14.88
N THR A 28 -8.50 17.59 13.55
CA THR A 28 -9.11 16.43 12.87
C THR A 28 -8.36 15.13 13.15
N MET A 29 -7.03 15.17 13.26
CA MET A 29 -6.19 14.03 13.58
C MET A 29 -6.40 13.57 15.03
N GLN A 30 -6.50 14.50 15.98
CA GLN A 30 -6.83 14.18 17.38
C GLN A 30 -8.23 13.57 17.50
N LYS A 31 -9.22 14.10 16.78
CA LYS A 31 -10.57 13.51 16.70
C LYS A 31 -10.52 12.09 16.11
N ALA A 32 -9.72 11.88 15.07
CA ALA A 32 -9.53 10.56 14.46
C ALA A 32 -8.87 9.57 15.43
N ALA A 33 -7.84 9.99 16.17
CA ALA A 33 -7.19 9.16 17.18
C ALA A 33 -8.15 8.78 18.30
N LYS A 34 -8.89 9.74 18.87
CA LYS A 34 -9.94 9.46 19.88
C LYS A 34 -10.99 8.48 19.37
N LYS A 35 -11.42 8.64 18.12
CA LYS A 35 -12.36 7.70 17.50
C LYS A 35 -11.77 6.29 17.38
N ALA A 36 -10.50 6.17 17.01
CA ALA A 36 -9.80 4.89 16.93
C ALA A 36 -9.70 4.21 18.31
N ILE A 37 -9.42 4.96 19.38
CA ILE A 37 -9.44 4.44 20.75
C ILE A 37 -10.83 3.87 21.09
N VAL A 38 -11.89 4.61 20.81
CA VAL A 38 -13.27 4.15 21.08
C VAL A 38 -13.62 2.88 20.28
N GLU A 39 -13.29 2.84 18.99
CA GLU A 39 -13.53 1.65 18.14
C GLU A 39 -12.64 0.45 18.55
N ASN A 40 -11.51 0.71 19.20
CA ASN A 40 -10.62 -0.29 19.79
C ASN A 40 -10.99 -0.59 21.26
N ASN A 41 -12.28 -0.63 21.58
CA ASN A 41 -12.80 -0.93 22.92
C ASN A 41 -12.25 -0.02 24.04
N SER A 42 -12.01 1.25 23.72
CA SER A 42 -11.40 2.24 24.63
C SER A 42 -9.95 1.94 25.05
N ASP A 43 -9.25 1.06 24.33
CA ASP A 43 -7.82 0.82 24.51
C ASP A 43 -7.01 1.84 23.70
N ASN A 44 -6.10 2.54 24.38
CA ASN A 44 -5.22 3.55 23.78
C ASN A 44 -4.01 2.95 23.04
N ASN A 45 -3.89 1.62 23.00
CA ASN A 45 -2.93 0.88 22.19
C ASN A 45 -3.49 0.62 20.78
N ILE A 46 -3.22 1.52 19.85
CA ILE A 46 -3.82 1.54 18.52
C ILE A 46 -2.97 0.78 17.50
N ALA A 47 -3.65 0.01 16.64
CA ALA A 47 -3.05 -0.56 15.45
C ALA A 47 -3.03 0.44 14.29
N VAL A 48 -1.88 0.66 13.67
CA VAL A 48 -1.69 1.72 12.68
C VAL A 48 -1.05 1.24 11.39
N ALA A 49 -1.46 1.82 10.27
CA ALA A 49 -0.82 1.64 8.97
C ALA A 49 0.07 2.84 8.63
N VAL A 50 1.34 2.57 8.38
CA VAL A 50 2.37 3.57 8.12
C VAL A 50 2.82 3.48 6.67
N ASP A 51 2.94 4.62 6.01
CA ASP A 51 3.39 4.69 4.62
C ASP A 51 4.13 6.00 4.33
N GLY A 52 5.23 5.87 3.59
CA GLY A 52 6.01 6.99 3.06
C GLY A 52 5.70 7.26 1.59
N THR A 53 5.56 8.53 1.22
CA THR A 53 5.38 8.93 -0.19
C THR A 53 6.23 10.16 -0.55
N TRP A 54 6.66 10.23 -1.81
CA TRP A 54 7.55 11.28 -2.31
C TRP A 54 6.91 12.13 -3.39
N GLN A 55 7.28 13.42 -3.44
CA GLN A 55 6.76 14.36 -4.44
C GLN A 55 7.23 14.02 -5.85
N LYS A 56 8.41 13.43 -6.02
CA LYS A 56 8.92 13.02 -7.34
C LYS A 56 8.74 11.51 -7.53
N ARG A 57 8.32 11.08 -8.73
CA ARG A 57 8.34 9.65 -9.09
C ARG A 57 9.79 9.20 -9.30
N GLY A 58 10.14 8.02 -8.78
CA GLY A 58 11.48 7.45 -8.88
C GLY A 58 12.21 7.40 -7.54
N HIS A 59 13.50 7.05 -7.56
CA HIS A 59 14.28 6.75 -6.36
C HIS A 59 14.86 8.00 -5.64
N THR A 60 14.63 9.20 -6.18
CA THR A 60 15.15 10.45 -5.62
C THR A 60 14.08 11.54 -5.55
N SER A 61 13.90 12.12 -4.36
CA SER A 61 13.05 13.28 -4.15
C SER A 61 13.61 14.19 -3.06
N HIS A 62 13.30 15.48 -3.17
CA HIS A 62 13.61 16.47 -2.14
C HIS A 62 12.61 16.48 -1.00
N ASN A 63 11.40 16.00 -1.26
CA ASN A 63 10.25 16.12 -0.38
C ASN A 63 9.64 14.73 -0.16
N GLY A 64 9.34 14.43 1.10
CA GLY A 64 8.69 13.20 1.54
C GLY A 64 7.59 13.53 2.54
N VAL A 65 6.55 12.69 2.56
CA VAL A 65 5.47 12.74 3.54
C VAL A 65 5.31 11.35 4.10
N VAL A 66 5.29 11.24 5.43
CA VAL A 66 4.94 10.01 6.14
C VAL A 66 3.54 10.18 6.69
N THR A 67 2.68 9.19 6.48
CA THR A 67 1.30 9.20 6.97
C THR A 67 1.06 7.98 7.85
N VAL A 68 0.36 8.19 8.95
CA VAL A 68 -0.15 7.14 9.82
C VAL A 68 -1.67 7.17 9.81
N THR A 69 -2.29 6.04 9.49
CA THR A 69 -3.74 5.84 9.56
C THR A 69 -4.09 4.79 10.61
N SER A 70 -5.22 4.95 11.30
CA SER A 70 -5.74 3.91 12.20
C SER A 70 -6.24 2.73 11.37
N MET A 71 -5.93 1.51 11.80
CA MET A 71 -6.41 0.30 11.15
C MET A 71 -7.91 0.07 11.36
N ASP A 72 -8.45 0.51 12.50
CA ASP A 72 -9.86 0.34 12.86
C ASP A 72 -10.76 1.31 12.08
N THR A 73 -10.38 2.59 12.04
CA THR A 73 -11.21 3.64 11.43
C THR A 73 -10.85 3.95 9.97
N GLY A 74 -9.63 3.62 9.56
CA GLY A 74 -9.03 4.06 8.28
C GLY A 74 -8.73 5.56 8.18
N LYS A 75 -8.97 6.35 9.25
CA LYS A 75 -8.70 7.80 9.27
C LYS A 75 -7.21 8.09 9.48
N VAL A 76 -6.76 9.25 9.00
CA VAL A 76 -5.41 9.76 9.25
C VAL A 76 -5.32 10.25 10.69
N ILE A 77 -4.37 9.72 11.45
CA ILE A 77 -4.12 10.11 12.83
C ILE A 77 -2.84 10.94 12.99
N ASP A 78 -1.87 10.81 12.07
CA ASP A 78 -0.67 11.66 12.11
C ASP A 78 0.02 11.75 10.74
N VAL A 79 0.75 12.83 10.50
CA VAL A 79 1.56 13.07 9.29
C VAL A 79 2.87 13.79 9.62
N ASP A 80 3.95 13.44 8.95
CA ASP A 80 5.22 14.16 9.03
C ASP A 80 5.70 14.58 7.64
N VAL A 81 5.89 15.89 7.46
CA VAL A 81 6.31 16.49 6.18
C VAL A 81 7.79 16.81 6.25
N LEU A 82 8.57 16.18 5.37
CA LEU A 82 10.03 16.26 5.39
C LEU A 82 10.57 16.83 4.07
N SER A 83 11.58 17.69 4.18
CA SER A 83 12.32 18.23 3.05
C SER A 83 13.82 18.27 3.31
N LYS A 84 14.58 17.74 2.36
CA LYS A 84 16.04 17.92 2.29
C LYS A 84 16.47 19.08 1.41
N TYR A 85 15.51 19.85 0.88
CA TYR A 85 15.82 20.99 0.03
C TYR A 85 16.21 22.20 0.85
N CYS A 86 17.38 22.76 0.55
CA CYS A 86 17.89 23.99 1.14
C CYS A 86 18.13 25.02 0.04
N ALA A 87 17.53 26.21 0.18
CA ALA A 87 17.76 27.36 -0.69
C ALA A 87 18.60 28.48 -0.04
N CYS A 88 19.18 28.24 1.15
CA CYS A 88 20.00 29.24 1.84
C CYS A 88 21.27 29.53 1.04
N LYS A 89 21.46 30.80 0.66
CA LYS A 89 22.65 31.28 -0.04
C LYS A 89 23.86 31.42 0.89
N ASP A 90 23.62 31.79 2.16
CA ASP A 90 24.66 31.94 3.17
C ASP A 90 24.75 30.71 4.09
N LYS A 91 25.94 30.13 4.18
CA LYS A 91 26.23 28.98 5.05
C LYS A 91 26.46 29.39 6.51
N LYS A 92 26.82 30.64 6.81
CA LYS A 92 27.10 31.12 8.17
C LYS A 92 25.83 31.23 9.02
N ASN A 93 24.74 31.79 8.47
CA ASN A 93 23.42 31.89 9.12
C ASN A 93 22.43 30.80 8.71
N HIS A 94 22.93 29.68 8.18
CA HIS A 94 22.12 28.60 7.63
C HIS A 94 21.16 27.98 8.66
N LYS A 95 21.62 27.79 9.91
CA LYS A 95 20.83 27.07 10.93
C LYS A 95 19.54 27.79 11.32
N ALA A 96 19.52 29.13 11.28
CA ALA A 96 18.36 29.94 11.65
C ALA A 96 17.35 30.16 10.51
N SER A 97 17.78 30.04 9.25
CA SER A 97 16.98 30.40 8.07
C SER A 97 16.61 29.22 7.16
N CYS A 98 17.19 28.04 7.41
CA CYS A 98 16.97 26.87 6.56
C CYS A 98 15.62 26.22 6.81
N LYS A 99 14.84 26.09 5.74
CA LYS A 99 13.56 25.38 5.72
C LYS A 99 13.70 23.86 5.60
N SER A 100 14.92 23.35 5.38
CA SER A 100 15.17 21.92 5.35
C SER A 100 15.12 21.38 6.78
N ASN A 101 14.24 20.41 7.00
CA ASN A 101 14.09 19.71 8.29
C ASN A 101 14.63 18.26 8.25
N PHE A 102 15.27 17.86 7.15
CA PHE A 102 15.81 16.51 6.99
C PHE A 102 17.16 16.50 6.26
N ARG A 103 18.08 15.65 6.72
CA ARG A 103 19.36 15.37 6.08
C ARG A 103 19.51 13.87 5.84
N GLY A 104 19.84 13.47 4.61
CA GLY A 104 20.02 12.07 4.23
C GLY A 104 19.41 11.70 2.88
N SER A 105 19.31 10.40 2.61
CA SER A 105 18.69 9.88 1.39
C SER A 105 17.16 10.01 1.44
N SER A 106 16.51 10.01 0.27
CA SER A 106 15.04 10.16 0.21
C SER A 106 14.31 9.03 0.94
N GLY A 107 14.84 7.80 0.89
CA GLY A 107 14.26 6.65 1.59
C GLY A 107 14.34 6.77 3.12
N MET A 108 15.37 7.46 3.65
CA MET A 108 15.51 7.68 5.10
C MET A 108 14.50 8.70 5.66
N MET A 109 13.79 9.45 4.81
CA MET A 109 12.70 10.32 5.27
C MET A 109 11.55 9.50 5.86
N GLU A 110 11.25 8.33 5.29
CA GLU A 110 10.22 7.44 5.84
C GLU A 110 10.57 6.99 7.25
N VAL A 111 11.82 6.56 7.45
CA VAL A 111 12.35 6.16 8.76
C VAL A 111 12.25 7.30 9.77
N LYS A 112 12.75 8.48 9.41
CA LYS A 112 12.73 9.66 10.30
C LYS A 112 11.31 10.11 10.63
N GLY A 113 10.43 10.18 9.63
CA GLY A 113 9.05 10.61 9.84
C GLY A 113 8.25 9.62 10.68
N ALA A 114 8.43 8.31 10.46
CA ALA A 114 7.79 7.30 11.28
C ALA A 114 8.25 7.39 12.74
N CYS A 115 9.55 7.54 13.00
CA CYS A 115 10.06 7.72 14.37
C CYS A 115 9.54 9.01 15.02
N ASN A 116 9.50 10.13 14.27
CA ASN A 116 8.97 11.40 14.78
C ASN A 116 7.50 11.27 15.19
N ILE A 117 6.68 10.60 14.37
CA ILE A 117 5.26 10.36 14.65
C ILE A 117 5.08 9.47 15.89
N PHE A 118 5.81 8.36 15.98
CA PHE A 118 5.71 7.45 17.12
C PHE A 118 6.14 8.16 18.42
N LYS A 119 7.21 8.96 18.40
CA LYS A 119 7.67 9.72 19.57
C LYS A 119 6.64 10.70 20.12
N ARG A 120 5.89 11.38 19.26
CA ARG A 120 4.89 12.38 19.69
C ARG A 120 3.50 11.80 19.95
N SER A 121 3.27 10.53 19.64
CA SER A 121 1.95 9.87 19.74
C SER A 121 1.30 10.03 21.12
N LEU A 122 2.03 9.74 22.20
CA LEU A 122 1.54 9.90 23.57
C LEU A 122 1.19 11.37 23.88
N THR A 123 2.08 12.30 23.58
CA THR A 123 1.86 13.73 23.87
C THR A 123 0.75 14.35 23.02
N PHE A 124 0.58 13.90 21.79
CA PHE A 124 -0.30 14.54 20.81
C PHE A 124 -1.70 13.92 20.77
N HIS A 125 -1.81 12.62 21.09
CA HIS A 125 -3.04 11.83 20.99
C HIS A 125 -3.42 11.04 22.23
N ASP A 126 -2.56 10.99 23.26
CA ASP A 126 -2.71 10.11 24.42
C ASP A 126 -2.85 8.63 24.04
N ALA A 127 -2.12 8.22 23.00
CA ALA A 127 -2.18 6.88 22.43
C ALA A 127 -0.79 6.31 22.15
N ARG A 128 -0.66 4.98 22.26
CA ARG A 128 0.52 4.21 21.83
C ARG A 128 0.19 3.51 20.52
N TYR A 129 1.15 3.48 19.59
CA TYR A 129 1.03 2.74 18.34
C TYR A 129 1.70 1.38 18.48
N THR A 130 0.95 0.39 18.94
CA THR A 130 1.49 -0.93 19.34
C THR A 130 1.57 -1.92 18.19
N LYS A 131 0.83 -1.73 17.10
CA LYS A 131 0.91 -2.57 15.90
C LYS A 131 1.22 -1.71 14.68
N TYR A 132 2.27 -2.09 13.95
CA TYR A 132 2.74 -1.42 12.74
C TYR A 132 2.38 -2.25 11.52
N LEU A 133 1.40 -1.82 10.75
CA LEU A 133 1.14 -2.33 9.40
C LEU A 133 1.96 -1.52 8.39
N GLY A 134 2.83 -2.20 7.66
CA GLY A 134 3.56 -1.56 6.57
C GLY A 134 4.14 -2.56 5.59
N ASP A 135 4.79 -2.05 4.56
CA ASP A 135 5.42 -2.86 3.51
C ASP A 135 6.62 -3.63 4.07
N GLY A 136 6.58 -4.97 4.00
CA GLY A 136 7.72 -5.90 4.17
C GLY A 136 8.85 -5.47 5.12
N ASP A 137 10.10 -5.63 4.65
CA ASP A 137 11.32 -5.21 5.35
C ASP A 137 11.38 -3.68 5.42
N SER A 138 10.65 -3.13 6.39
CA SER A 138 10.58 -1.70 6.65
C SER A 138 11.71 -1.32 7.59
N LYS A 139 12.71 -0.61 7.06
CA LYS A 139 13.74 0.06 7.87
C LYS A 139 13.14 1.02 8.90
N ALA A 140 11.92 1.52 8.65
CA ALA A 140 11.21 2.36 9.59
C ALA A 140 10.75 1.56 10.81
N PHE A 141 10.24 0.34 10.63
CA PHE A 141 9.90 -0.55 11.73
C PHE A 141 11.14 -0.92 12.56
N GLU A 142 12.24 -1.30 11.90
CA GLU A 142 13.50 -1.63 12.60
C GLU A 142 14.00 -0.45 13.45
N ALA A 143 13.91 0.77 12.93
CA ALA A 143 14.28 1.97 13.68
C ALA A 143 13.35 2.23 14.88
N ILE A 144 12.04 2.09 14.70
CA ILE A 144 11.06 2.23 15.80
C ILE A 144 11.32 1.21 16.90
N ALA A 145 11.52 -0.06 16.52
CA ALA A 145 11.81 -1.14 17.46
C ALA A 145 13.13 -0.89 18.22
N LYS A 146 14.17 -0.42 17.52
CA LYS A 146 15.46 -0.08 18.12
C LYS A 146 15.37 1.13 19.06
N GLU A 147 14.57 2.13 18.72
CA GLU A 147 14.40 3.31 19.57
C GLU A 147 13.60 3.01 20.85
N ASN A 148 12.91 1.87 20.91
CA ASN A 148 12.15 1.42 22.08
C ASN A 148 11.24 2.51 22.67
N ILE A 149 10.49 3.18 21.78
CA ILE A 149 9.79 4.45 22.07
C ILE A 149 8.84 4.37 23.28
N TYR A 150 8.24 3.19 23.52
CA TYR A 150 7.28 2.97 24.61
C TYR A 150 7.85 2.13 25.76
N GLY A 151 9.15 1.84 25.75
CA GLY A 151 9.81 0.98 26.74
C GLY A 151 9.53 -0.51 26.54
N ASP A 152 10.19 -1.33 27.36
CA ASP A 152 10.22 -2.80 27.22
C ASP A 152 8.84 -3.46 27.42
N GLU A 153 7.91 -2.78 28.10
CA GLU A 153 6.55 -3.24 28.31
C GLU A 153 5.69 -3.21 27.04
N PHE A 154 5.98 -2.31 26.10
CA PHE A 154 5.15 -2.05 24.92
C PHE A 154 5.97 -2.09 23.63
N GLN A 155 6.49 -3.28 23.30
CA GLN A 155 7.16 -3.50 22.02
C GLN A 155 6.17 -3.46 20.85
N VAL A 156 6.54 -2.69 19.82
CA VAL A 156 5.72 -2.55 18.61
C VAL A 156 5.73 -3.86 17.82
N GLU A 157 4.55 -4.43 17.58
CA GLU A 157 4.37 -5.62 16.77
C GLU A 157 4.34 -5.26 15.28
N LYS A 158 5.11 -5.98 14.45
CA LYS A 158 5.08 -5.83 12.99
C LYS A 158 3.96 -6.67 12.38
N LEU A 159 3.03 -6.01 11.71
CA LEU A 159 2.02 -6.61 10.83
C LEU A 159 2.43 -6.51 9.36
N GLU A 160 1.84 -7.37 8.53
CA GLU A 160 2.10 -7.45 7.10
C GLU A 160 0.84 -7.15 6.28
N CYS A 161 1.00 -6.29 5.27
CA CYS A 161 -0.07 -5.99 4.33
C CYS A 161 -0.32 -7.21 3.42
N ILE A 162 -1.55 -7.73 3.41
CA ILE A 162 -1.92 -8.89 2.57
C ILE A 162 -1.66 -8.60 1.09
N GLY A 163 -1.89 -7.36 0.65
CA GLY A 163 -1.58 -6.94 -0.71
C GLY A 163 -0.10 -7.08 -1.06
N HIS A 164 0.79 -6.73 -0.12
CA HIS A 164 2.23 -6.84 -0.29
C HIS A 164 2.73 -8.28 -0.19
N VAL A 165 2.24 -9.06 0.77
CA VAL A 165 2.54 -10.49 0.89
C VAL A 165 2.07 -11.25 -0.36
N MET A 166 0.89 -10.90 -0.89
CA MET A 166 0.41 -11.42 -2.17
C MET A 166 1.37 -11.09 -3.32
N LYS A 167 1.78 -9.83 -3.49
CA LYS A 167 2.76 -9.42 -4.52
C LYS A 167 4.11 -10.14 -4.34
N ARG A 168 4.53 -10.42 -3.09
CA ARG A 168 5.78 -11.12 -2.75
C ARG A 168 5.87 -12.51 -3.41
N MET A 169 4.77 -13.27 -3.45
CA MET A 169 4.69 -14.55 -4.18
C MET A 169 5.08 -14.38 -5.66
N GLY A 170 4.44 -13.43 -6.35
CA GLY A 170 4.73 -13.19 -7.76
C GLY A 170 6.15 -12.69 -8.00
N SER A 171 6.67 -11.81 -7.15
CA SER A 171 8.04 -11.31 -7.26
C SER A 171 9.09 -12.40 -7.02
N ARG A 172 8.91 -13.27 -6.02
CA ARG A 172 9.83 -14.38 -5.74
C ARG A 172 9.85 -15.41 -6.87
N LEU A 173 8.68 -15.77 -7.42
CA LEU A 173 8.61 -16.67 -8.57
C LEU A 173 9.26 -16.08 -9.83
N ARG A 174 9.10 -14.78 -10.08
CA ARG A 174 9.81 -14.10 -11.19
C ARG A 174 11.32 -14.06 -10.98
N ARG A 175 11.78 -13.82 -9.75
CA ARG A 175 13.21 -13.87 -9.41
C ARG A 175 13.78 -15.27 -9.58
N LEU A 176 13.04 -16.30 -9.17
CA LEU A 176 13.39 -17.69 -9.41
C LEU A 176 13.52 -17.98 -10.92
N LYS A 177 12.54 -17.53 -11.71
CA LYS A 177 12.55 -17.63 -13.18
C LYS A 177 13.81 -17.03 -13.79
N GLU A 178 14.22 -15.84 -13.33
CA GLU A 178 15.44 -15.19 -13.82
C GLU A 178 16.70 -15.92 -13.33
N LYS A 179 16.75 -16.33 -12.06
CA LYS A 179 17.89 -17.08 -11.49
C LYS A 179 18.16 -18.39 -12.22
N MET A 180 17.12 -19.07 -12.67
CA MET A 180 17.21 -20.37 -13.36
C MET A 180 17.22 -20.23 -14.89
N LYS A 181 17.40 -19.01 -15.42
CA LYS A 181 17.42 -18.77 -16.85
C LYS A 181 18.60 -19.51 -17.50
N GLY A 182 18.33 -20.20 -18.61
CA GLY A 182 19.31 -21.01 -19.31
C GLY A 182 19.56 -22.40 -18.71
N GLN A 183 19.16 -22.63 -17.45
CA GLN A 183 19.31 -23.92 -16.78
C GLN A 183 18.23 -24.90 -17.23
N VAL A 184 18.61 -26.18 -17.28
CA VAL A 184 17.75 -27.29 -17.63
C VAL A 184 17.35 -28.02 -16.35
N LEU A 185 16.06 -28.33 -16.20
CA LEU A 185 15.55 -29.10 -15.06
C LEU A 185 15.76 -30.60 -15.28
N SER A 186 15.40 -31.42 -14.29
CA SER A 186 15.51 -32.89 -14.36
C SER A 186 14.76 -33.53 -15.53
N ASP A 187 13.80 -32.82 -16.13
CA ASP A 187 13.04 -33.29 -17.29
C ASP A 187 13.61 -32.81 -18.64
N GLY A 188 14.87 -32.37 -18.67
CA GLY A 188 15.56 -31.95 -19.89
C GLY A 188 15.06 -30.64 -20.48
N LYS A 189 14.21 -29.89 -19.76
CA LYS A 189 13.61 -28.63 -20.26
C LYS A 189 13.80 -27.46 -19.27
N ARG A 190 13.73 -26.23 -19.79
CA ARG A 190 13.88 -24.99 -19.01
C ARG A 190 12.69 -24.71 -18.10
N LEU A 191 12.86 -23.96 -17.01
CA LEU A 191 11.79 -23.62 -16.06
C LEU A 191 10.60 -22.88 -16.69
N SER A 192 10.87 -22.00 -17.66
CA SER A 192 9.86 -21.21 -18.38
C SER A 192 9.64 -21.74 -19.80
N GLY A 193 8.47 -21.47 -20.37
CA GLY A 193 8.10 -21.88 -21.74
C GLY A 193 6.62 -22.23 -21.85
N LYS A 194 6.21 -22.71 -23.04
CA LYS A 194 4.85 -23.20 -23.25
C LYS A 194 4.53 -24.31 -22.24
N ASN A 195 3.36 -24.23 -21.60
CA ASN A 195 2.91 -25.16 -20.57
C ASN A 195 3.83 -25.26 -19.33
N ARG A 196 4.59 -24.20 -19.03
CA ARG A 196 5.47 -24.11 -17.84
C ARG A 196 5.20 -22.85 -17.03
N LEU A 197 6.16 -22.44 -16.21
CA LEU A 197 6.06 -21.24 -15.36
C LEU A 197 6.16 -19.95 -16.20
N THR A 198 5.04 -19.56 -16.80
CA THR A 198 4.88 -18.29 -17.54
C THR A 198 4.47 -17.15 -16.60
N ASP A 199 4.63 -15.90 -17.03
CA ASP A 199 4.19 -14.74 -16.22
C ASP A 199 2.68 -14.74 -15.94
N SER A 200 1.88 -15.28 -16.87
CA SER A 200 0.45 -15.51 -16.66
C SER A 200 0.17 -16.57 -15.58
N GLN A 201 0.94 -17.66 -15.54
CA GLN A 201 0.84 -18.64 -14.45
C GLN A 201 1.28 -18.04 -13.12
N ILE A 202 2.36 -17.24 -13.10
CA ILE A 202 2.80 -16.53 -11.89
C ILE A 202 1.71 -15.58 -11.39
N ASP A 203 1.07 -14.82 -12.28
CA ASP A 203 -0.05 -13.93 -11.91
C ASP A 203 -1.23 -14.70 -11.31
N LYS A 204 -1.56 -15.89 -11.85
CA LYS A 204 -2.60 -16.76 -11.28
C LYS A 204 -2.22 -17.25 -9.88
N LEU A 205 -1.00 -17.77 -9.71
CA LEU A 205 -0.49 -18.23 -8.41
C LEU A 205 -0.48 -17.10 -7.37
N GLN A 206 -0.07 -15.90 -7.79
CA GLN A 206 -0.10 -14.71 -6.95
C GLN A 206 -1.53 -14.42 -6.44
N ASN A 207 -2.54 -14.48 -7.32
CA ASN A 207 -3.92 -14.24 -6.95
C ASN A 207 -4.48 -15.36 -6.04
N TYR A 208 -4.20 -16.62 -6.36
CA TYR A 208 -4.63 -17.75 -5.53
C TYR A 208 -4.03 -17.70 -4.14
N TYR A 209 -2.75 -17.35 -4.04
CA TYR A 209 -2.07 -17.18 -2.75
C TYR A 209 -2.73 -16.08 -1.90
N GLY A 210 -3.02 -14.93 -2.50
CA GLY A 210 -3.76 -13.88 -1.81
C GLY A 210 -5.20 -14.28 -1.42
N LEU A 211 -5.83 -15.17 -2.18
CA LEU A 211 -7.16 -15.70 -1.86
C LEU A 211 -7.12 -16.70 -0.71
N ALA A 212 -6.11 -17.56 -0.68
CA ALA A 212 -5.87 -18.51 0.41
C ALA A 212 -5.69 -17.79 1.75
N ILE A 213 -4.97 -16.67 1.78
CA ILE A 213 -4.84 -15.84 2.99
C ILE A 213 -6.19 -15.25 3.40
N ARG A 214 -6.88 -14.54 2.50
CA ARG A 214 -8.12 -13.82 2.83
C ARG A 214 -9.30 -14.72 3.24
N ARG A 215 -9.29 -15.98 2.83
CA ARG A 215 -10.35 -16.94 3.16
C ARG A 215 -10.11 -17.71 4.47
N ASN A 216 -8.95 -17.55 5.11
CA ASN A 216 -8.54 -18.31 6.28
C ASN A 216 -7.89 -17.38 7.32
N LEU A 217 -8.48 -16.22 7.57
CA LEU A 217 -7.93 -15.19 8.47
C LEU A 217 -7.98 -15.61 9.95
N ASP A 218 -8.90 -16.48 10.29
CA ASP A 218 -9.18 -17.04 11.61
C ASP A 218 -8.14 -18.09 12.05
N CYS A 219 -7.47 -18.77 11.12
CA CYS A 219 -6.60 -19.89 11.45
C CYS A 219 -5.34 -19.95 10.58
N VAL A 220 -4.18 -19.74 11.19
CA VAL A 220 -2.86 -19.84 10.53
C VAL A 220 -2.63 -21.24 9.94
N HIS A 221 -3.11 -22.29 10.62
CA HIS A 221 -3.01 -23.65 10.11
C HIS A 221 -3.83 -23.84 8.84
N ALA A 222 -5.11 -23.43 8.84
CA ALA A 222 -5.97 -23.48 7.66
C ALA A 222 -5.42 -22.63 6.51
N MET A 223 -4.87 -21.46 6.81
CA MET A 223 -4.19 -20.60 5.85
C MET A 223 -3.02 -21.32 5.18
N ARG A 224 -2.16 -21.98 5.98
CA ARG A 224 -1.04 -22.78 5.48
C ARG A 224 -1.53 -23.94 4.62
N GLN A 225 -2.54 -24.69 5.05
CA GLN A 225 -3.12 -25.78 4.25
C GLN A 225 -3.64 -25.27 2.92
N ALA A 226 -4.39 -24.17 2.89
CA ALA A 226 -4.92 -23.58 1.67
C ALA A 226 -3.80 -23.13 0.71
N ILE A 227 -2.69 -22.61 1.23
CA ILE A 227 -1.51 -22.26 0.42
C ILE A 227 -0.88 -23.52 -0.20
N TRP A 228 -0.73 -24.59 0.57
CA TRP A 228 -0.20 -25.86 0.08
C TRP A 228 -1.15 -26.58 -0.88
N ALA A 229 -2.47 -26.41 -0.74
CA ALA A 229 -3.45 -26.89 -1.70
C ALA A 229 -3.20 -26.31 -3.11
N ILE A 230 -2.79 -25.04 -3.21
CA ILE A 230 -2.42 -24.43 -4.51
C ILE A 230 -1.22 -25.15 -5.14
N PHE A 231 -0.22 -25.49 -4.33
CA PHE A 231 0.96 -26.23 -4.78
C PHE A 231 0.57 -27.62 -5.27
N MET A 232 -0.21 -28.35 -4.48
CA MET A 232 -0.69 -29.70 -4.80
C MET A 232 -1.58 -29.72 -6.06
N HIS A 233 -2.44 -28.72 -6.24
CA HIS A 233 -3.22 -28.56 -7.47
C HIS A 233 -2.37 -28.44 -8.74
N LYS A 234 -1.13 -27.93 -8.63
CA LYS A 234 -0.22 -27.82 -9.77
C LYS A 234 0.51 -29.12 -10.09
N LEU A 235 0.62 -30.03 -9.12
CA LEU A 235 1.15 -31.38 -9.28
C LEU A 235 0.09 -32.40 -9.69
N SER A 236 -1.19 -32.15 -9.37
CA SER A 236 -2.29 -33.08 -9.56
C SER A 236 -2.49 -33.49 -11.02
N THR A 237 -2.64 -34.79 -11.26
CA THR A 237 -3.04 -35.38 -12.56
C THR A 237 -4.22 -36.33 -12.38
N ASP A 238 -4.80 -36.81 -13.48
CA ASP A 238 -5.87 -37.82 -13.41
C ASP A 238 -5.35 -39.14 -12.81
N GLU A 239 -4.10 -39.50 -13.09
CA GLU A 239 -3.44 -40.71 -12.56
C GLU A 239 -2.96 -40.54 -11.11
N ASN A 240 -2.65 -39.31 -10.70
CA ASN A 240 -2.16 -38.99 -9.36
C ASN A 240 -2.86 -37.72 -8.81
N PRO A 241 -4.11 -37.84 -8.33
CA PRO A 241 -4.86 -36.71 -7.79
C PRO A 241 -4.30 -36.25 -6.42
N GLN A 242 -4.02 -34.95 -6.29
CA GLN A 242 -3.36 -34.33 -5.14
C GLN A 242 -4.28 -33.27 -4.50
N HIS A 243 -5.38 -33.72 -3.89
CA HIS A 243 -6.43 -32.86 -3.33
C HIS A 243 -6.65 -33.02 -1.82
N GLY A 244 -5.66 -33.56 -1.09
CA GLY A 244 -5.78 -33.83 0.34
C GLY A 244 -5.91 -32.60 1.24
N PHE A 245 -5.45 -31.43 0.79
CA PHE A 245 -5.58 -30.16 1.53
C PHE A 245 -6.80 -29.33 1.13
N CYS A 246 -7.67 -29.88 0.28
CA CYS A 246 -8.86 -29.19 -0.18
C CYS A 246 -10.03 -29.45 0.77
N PRO A 247 -10.92 -28.46 0.98
CA PRO A 247 -12.18 -28.70 1.67
C PRO A 247 -12.97 -29.82 0.97
N ILE A 248 -13.62 -30.67 1.77
CA ILE A 248 -14.48 -31.77 1.29
C ILE A 248 -15.91 -31.24 1.11
N GLY A 249 -16.70 -31.86 0.23
CA GLY A 249 -18.12 -31.57 0.06
C GLY A 249 -18.45 -30.78 -1.20
N GLU A 250 -19.76 -30.63 -1.46
CA GLU A 250 -20.30 -30.03 -2.69
C GLU A 250 -20.07 -28.51 -2.78
N ASP A 251 -19.88 -27.87 -1.63
CA ASP A 251 -19.53 -26.45 -1.49
C ASP A 251 -18.02 -26.19 -1.60
N SER A 252 -17.22 -27.25 -1.83
CA SER A 252 -15.79 -27.09 -2.03
C SER A 252 -15.51 -26.22 -3.26
N TRP A 253 -14.58 -25.28 -3.09
CA TRP A 253 -14.03 -24.53 -4.20
C TRP A 253 -13.13 -25.41 -5.11
N CYS A 254 -12.74 -26.59 -4.64
CA CYS A 254 -11.98 -27.57 -5.41
C CYS A 254 -12.93 -28.40 -6.27
N GLY A 255 -12.81 -28.27 -7.59
CA GLY A 255 -13.66 -29.00 -8.53
C GLY A 255 -13.54 -30.53 -8.41
N PHE A 256 -12.37 -31.06 -8.03
CA PHE A 256 -12.19 -32.49 -7.79
C PHE A 256 -12.98 -32.95 -6.56
N LYS A 257 -12.87 -32.23 -5.42
CA LYS A 257 -13.61 -32.58 -4.19
C LYS A 257 -15.11 -32.40 -4.33
N LYS A 258 -15.54 -31.42 -5.11
CA LYS A 258 -16.95 -31.27 -5.48
C LYS A 258 -17.44 -32.46 -6.29
N ALA A 259 -16.70 -32.86 -7.32
CA ALA A 259 -17.04 -33.99 -8.17
C ALA A 259 -17.04 -35.33 -7.39
N GLU A 260 -16.10 -35.51 -6.47
CA GLU A 260 -16.06 -36.66 -5.54
C GLU A 260 -17.32 -36.70 -4.65
N ALA A 261 -17.76 -35.56 -4.12
CA ALA A 261 -18.97 -35.48 -3.30
C ALA A 261 -20.27 -35.69 -4.11
N THR A 262 -20.34 -35.16 -5.34
CA THR A 262 -21.54 -35.26 -6.19
C THR A 262 -21.56 -36.48 -7.12
N GLY A 263 -20.56 -37.37 -7.03
CA GLY A 263 -20.39 -38.51 -7.94
C GLY A 263 -20.19 -38.14 -9.41
N SER A 264 -19.74 -36.91 -9.71
CA SER A 264 -19.55 -36.41 -11.07
C SER A 264 -18.14 -36.70 -11.59
N ALA A 265 -17.96 -36.75 -12.92
CA ALA A 265 -16.64 -36.90 -13.52
C ALA A 265 -15.81 -35.60 -13.42
N TYR A 266 -14.52 -35.73 -13.11
CA TYR A 266 -13.58 -34.61 -13.10
C TYR A 266 -12.36 -34.92 -13.97
N LYS A 267 -11.88 -33.91 -14.72
CA LYS A 267 -10.67 -34.00 -15.52
C LYS A 267 -9.70 -32.90 -15.12
N HIS A 268 -8.49 -33.29 -14.74
CA HIS A 268 -7.45 -32.36 -14.33
C HIS A 268 -7.00 -31.48 -15.50
N LYS A 269 -6.86 -30.19 -15.21
CA LYS A 269 -6.43 -29.16 -16.17
C LYS A 269 -5.48 -28.19 -15.49
N ASN A 270 -4.57 -27.60 -16.27
CA ASN A 270 -3.65 -26.54 -15.80
C ASN A 270 -2.61 -26.98 -14.75
N ASN A 271 -2.28 -28.27 -14.70
CA ASN A 271 -1.11 -28.80 -14.02
C ASN A 271 0.19 -28.29 -14.67
N LEU A 272 1.30 -28.45 -13.96
CA LEU A 272 2.64 -28.12 -14.42
C LEU A 272 3.52 -29.38 -14.32
N PRO A 273 4.58 -29.50 -15.14
CA PRO A 273 5.52 -30.60 -15.01
C PRO A 273 6.10 -30.68 -13.59
N VAL A 274 6.28 -31.89 -13.06
CA VAL A 274 6.79 -32.13 -11.70
C VAL A 274 8.07 -31.31 -11.44
N ALA A 275 9.02 -31.33 -12.37
CA ALA A 275 10.28 -30.57 -12.24
C ALA A 275 10.07 -29.05 -12.06
N VAL A 276 9.04 -28.48 -12.71
CA VAL A 276 8.69 -27.05 -12.56
C VAL A 276 8.10 -26.77 -11.19
N VAL A 277 7.20 -27.65 -10.70
CA VAL A 277 6.56 -27.45 -9.40
C VAL A 277 7.57 -27.65 -8.25
N GLU A 278 8.44 -28.66 -8.36
CA GLU A 278 9.54 -28.88 -7.42
C GLU A 278 10.47 -27.66 -7.33
N ALA A 279 10.82 -27.04 -8.47
CA ALA A 279 11.61 -25.82 -8.48
C ALA A 279 10.93 -24.66 -7.72
N MET A 280 9.59 -24.61 -7.68
CA MET A 280 8.82 -23.60 -6.95
C MET A 280 8.68 -23.88 -5.45
N ARG A 281 8.93 -25.12 -5.01
CA ARG A 281 8.72 -25.58 -3.62
C ARG A 281 9.38 -24.68 -2.56
N PRO A 282 10.63 -24.21 -2.72
CA PRO A 282 11.25 -23.32 -1.74
C PRO A 282 10.46 -22.03 -1.53
N VAL A 283 9.91 -21.44 -2.62
CA VAL A 283 9.11 -20.21 -2.53
C VAL A 283 7.81 -20.46 -1.74
N PHE A 284 7.13 -21.58 -1.98
CA PHE A 284 5.92 -21.95 -1.24
C PHE A 284 6.20 -22.24 0.23
N ARG A 285 7.29 -22.96 0.53
CA ARG A 285 7.72 -23.22 1.90
C ARG A 285 7.95 -21.93 2.67
N ASP A 286 8.75 -21.02 2.12
CA ASP A 286 9.07 -19.77 2.81
C ASP A 286 7.84 -18.86 2.99
N LEU A 287 6.95 -18.80 1.98
CA LEU A 287 5.76 -17.96 2.02
C LEU A 287 4.55 -18.61 2.72
N SER A 288 4.71 -19.83 3.23
CA SER A 288 3.74 -20.50 4.10
C SER A 288 4.24 -20.64 5.54
N HIS A 289 5.35 -19.96 5.88
CA HIS A 289 5.90 -19.99 7.23
C HIS A 289 4.93 -19.37 8.26
N PRO A 290 4.65 -20.03 9.40
CA PRO A 290 3.68 -19.53 10.37
C PRO A 290 3.94 -18.10 10.84
N ASP A 291 5.20 -17.70 11.04
CA ASP A 291 5.54 -16.34 11.50
C ASP A 291 5.19 -15.24 10.49
N LEU A 292 5.18 -15.56 9.19
CA LEU A 292 4.67 -14.64 8.17
C LEU A 292 3.15 -14.60 8.19
N LEU A 293 2.51 -15.77 8.30
CA LEU A 293 1.05 -15.90 8.21
C LEU A 293 0.35 -15.28 9.43
N LYS A 294 0.92 -15.41 10.63
CA LYS A 294 0.45 -14.73 11.86
C LYS A 294 0.32 -13.22 11.66
N LYS A 295 1.25 -12.60 10.92
CA LYS A 295 1.23 -11.15 10.61
C LYS A 295 0.16 -10.74 9.60
N CYS A 296 -0.59 -11.70 9.05
CA CYS A 296 -1.62 -11.48 8.03
C CYS A 296 -3.05 -11.76 8.52
N VAL A 297 -3.24 -12.31 9.73
CA VAL A 297 -4.57 -12.73 10.25
C VAL A 297 -5.55 -11.56 10.35
N HIS A 298 -5.05 -10.34 10.48
CA HIS A 298 -5.87 -9.12 10.57
C HIS A 298 -6.63 -8.78 9.27
N GLY A 299 -6.28 -9.36 8.11
CA GLY A 299 -7.07 -9.13 6.89
C GLY A 299 -6.79 -7.83 6.12
N ASN A 300 -6.02 -6.90 6.70
CA ASN A 300 -5.92 -5.53 6.23
C ASN A 300 -4.85 -5.29 5.16
N THR A 301 -4.96 -4.13 4.52
CA THR A 301 -4.02 -3.61 3.53
C THR A 301 -3.77 -2.13 3.77
N GLN A 302 -2.73 -1.56 3.15
CA GLN A 302 -2.44 -0.12 3.19
C GLN A 302 -3.25 0.70 2.18
N ASN A 303 -4.40 0.19 1.74
CA ASN A 303 -5.28 0.95 0.83
C ASN A 303 -5.68 2.32 1.40
N PRO A 304 -5.91 2.49 2.73
CA PRO A 304 -6.15 3.82 3.30
C PRO A 304 -5.01 4.79 3.00
N ASN A 305 -3.75 4.42 3.26
CA ASN A 305 -2.59 5.25 2.96
C ASN A 305 -2.46 5.54 1.46
N GLU A 306 -2.65 4.55 0.58
CA GLU A 306 -2.65 4.78 -0.87
C GLU A 306 -3.73 5.80 -1.29
N SER A 307 -4.89 5.78 -0.62
CA SER A 307 -5.98 6.73 -0.83
C SER A 307 -5.61 8.15 -0.35
N VAL A 308 -5.03 8.28 0.84
CA VAL A 308 -4.54 9.56 1.38
C VAL A 308 -3.47 10.15 0.47
N ASN A 309 -2.51 9.34 0.02
CA ASN A 309 -1.47 9.75 -0.92
C ASN A 309 -2.08 10.33 -2.19
N ASN A 310 -3.12 9.69 -2.75
CA ASN A 310 -3.81 10.22 -3.92
C ASN A 310 -4.43 11.61 -3.64
N VAL A 311 -5.05 11.80 -2.48
CA VAL A 311 -5.62 13.09 -2.04
C VAL A 311 -4.54 14.18 -1.91
N ILE A 312 -3.37 13.85 -1.34
CA ILE A 312 -2.22 14.76 -1.23
C ILE A 312 -1.73 15.18 -2.62
N TRP A 313 -1.48 14.21 -3.51
CA TRP A 313 -0.87 14.49 -4.80
C TRP A 313 -1.83 15.12 -5.82
N LEU A 314 -3.13 15.11 -5.56
CA LEU A 314 -4.11 15.94 -6.28
C LEU A 314 -3.96 17.43 -5.96
N ARG A 315 -3.54 17.78 -4.74
CA ARG A 315 -3.30 19.18 -4.32
C ARG A 315 -1.90 19.65 -4.66
N VAL A 316 -0.93 18.76 -4.55
CA VAL A 316 0.49 19.05 -4.80
C VAL A 316 0.98 18.12 -5.90
N PRO A 317 0.80 18.45 -7.20
CA PRO A 317 1.16 17.54 -8.28
C PRO A 317 2.63 17.11 -8.24
N LYS A 318 2.88 15.82 -8.53
CA LYS A 318 4.23 15.24 -8.56
C LYS A 318 5.13 15.77 -9.69
N SER A 319 4.55 16.49 -10.65
CA SER A 319 5.24 17.06 -11.82
C SER A 319 5.98 18.36 -11.50
N THR A 320 5.60 19.06 -10.44
CA THR A 320 6.08 20.40 -10.14
C THR A 320 6.67 20.43 -8.74
N PHE A 321 7.92 20.88 -8.61
CA PHE A 321 8.55 21.05 -7.32
C PHE A 321 7.86 22.17 -6.52
N VAL A 322 7.72 21.98 -5.21
CA VAL A 322 7.24 23.02 -4.28
C VAL A 322 8.10 23.07 -3.03
N GLN A 323 8.17 24.24 -2.38
CA GLN A 323 8.82 24.38 -1.07
C GLN A 323 8.00 23.70 0.04
N ILE A 324 8.64 23.41 1.17
CA ILE A 324 8.05 22.64 2.26
C ILE A 324 6.75 23.26 2.79
N GLU A 325 6.59 24.59 2.78
CA GLU A 325 5.36 25.24 3.24
C GLU A 325 4.17 24.95 2.34
N ALA A 326 4.35 25.02 1.02
CA ALA A 326 3.31 24.69 0.05
C ALA A 326 2.96 23.19 0.10
N LEU A 327 3.97 22.34 0.29
CA LEU A 327 3.76 20.91 0.52
C LEU A 327 2.95 20.67 1.79
N SER A 328 3.33 21.32 2.90
CA SER A 328 2.67 21.20 4.19
C SER A 328 1.21 21.66 4.11
N LEU A 329 0.95 22.79 3.46
CA LEU A 329 -0.41 23.29 3.23
C LEU A 329 -1.26 22.26 2.48
N GLY A 330 -0.74 21.71 1.39
CA GLY A 330 -1.44 20.69 0.61
C GLY A 330 -1.65 19.38 1.38
N VAL A 331 -0.71 18.99 2.24
CA VAL A 331 -0.84 17.81 3.11
C VAL A 331 -1.92 18.06 4.17
N TYR A 332 -1.90 19.20 4.87
CA TYR A 332 -2.89 19.50 5.91
C TYR A 332 -4.31 19.62 5.32
N ASP A 333 -4.50 20.28 4.17
CA ASP A 333 -5.82 20.28 3.49
C ASP A 333 -6.24 18.86 3.05
N ALA A 334 -5.29 18.04 2.60
CA ALA A 334 -5.58 16.65 2.27
C ALA A 334 -6.05 15.86 3.49
N VAL A 335 -5.40 16.00 4.64
CA VAL A 335 -5.78 15.34 5.89
C VAL A 335 -7.16 15.78 6.36
N CYS A 336 -7.40 17.10 6.43
CA CYS A 336 -8.71 17.67 6.77
C CYS A 336 -9.83 17.06 5.92
N THR A 337 -9.67 17.10 4.60
CA THR A 337 -10.69 16.60 3.66
C THR A 337 -10.81 15.08 3.59
N PHE A 338 -9.76 14.36 3.99
CA PHE A 338 -9.80 12.91 4.09
C PHE A 338 -10.58 12.48 5.33
N ASN A 339 -10.32 13.11 6.47
CA ASN A 339 -10.93 12.74 7.76
C ASN A 339 -12.38 13.22 7.91
N GLU A 340 -12.68 14.45 7.47
CA GLU A 340 -13.97 15.11 7.76
C GLU A 340 -14.76 15.50 6.50
N GLY A 341 -14.17 15.34 5.31
CA GLY A 341 -14.78 15.79 4.05
C GLY A 341 -14.47 17.24 3.72
N ASN A 342 -15.06 17.76 2.64
CA ASN A 342 -14.82 19.13 2.18
C ASN A 342 -15.33 20.18 3.18
N SER A 343 -16.29 19.82 4.04
CA SER A 343 -16.78 20.66 5.14
C SER A 343 -15.68 21.12 6.10
N ALA A 344 -14.55 20.39 6.22
CA ALA A 344 -13.42 20.80 7.04
C ALA A 344 -12.86 22.19 6.66
N ARG A 345 -13.02 22.60 5.39
CA ARG A 345 -12.59 23.91 4.90
C ARG A 345 -13.38 25.06 5.50
N LEU A 346 -14.60 24.82 5.98
CA LEU A 346 -15.40 25.82 6.68
C LEU A 346 -14.69 26.27 7.96
N GLN A 347 -14.14 25.32 8.71
CA GLN A 347 -13.39 25.62 9.92
C GLN A 347 -12.08 26.34 9.61
N ILE A 348 -11.43 26.04 8.49
CA ILE A 348 -10.23 26.76 8.03
C ILE A 348 -10.58 28.23 7.73
N LEU A 349 -11.70 28.48 7.04
CA LEU A 349 -12.18 29.83 6.76
C LEU A 349 -12.50 30.60 8.05
N GLN A 350 -13.18 29.96 9.00
CA GLN A 350 -13.47 30.54 10.31
C GLN A 350 -12.19 30.91 11.09
N ASN A 351 -11.17 30.04 11.10
CA ASN A 351 -9.86 30.35 11.71
C ASN A 351 -9.13 31.51 11.01
N LEU A 352 -9.48 31.80 9.76
CA LEU A 352 -8.98 32.97 9.03
C LEU A 352 -9.82 34.24 9.26
N GLY A 353 -10.87 34.17 10.08
CA GLY A 353 -11.81 35.26 10.30
C GLY A 353 -12.79 35.48 9.15
N ILE A 354 -13.02 34.46 8.32
CA ILE A 354 -13.94 34.49 7.18
C ILE A 354 -15.16 33.65 7.53
N GLU A 355 -16.31 34.30 7.68
CA GLU A 355 -17.58 33.62 7.90
C GLU A 355 -18.07 32.96 6.59
N PRO A 356 -18.22 31.62 6.54
CA PRO A 356 -18.69 30.95 5.33
C PRO A 356 -20.18 31.22 5.09
N GLY A 357 -20.53 31.77 3.93
CA GLY A 357 -21.92 31.94 3.52
C GLY A 357 -22.62 30.64 3.14
N GLU A 358 -23.96 30.69 3.03
CA GLU A 358 -24.82 29.53 2.74
C GLU A 358 -24.45 28.79 1.45
N TYR A 359 -24.08 29.53 0.38
CA TYR A 359 -23.65 28.92 -0.88
C TYR A 359 -22.35 28.12 -0.73
N THR A 360 -21.39 28.60 0.08
CA THR A 360 -20.15 27.88 0.36
C THR A 360 -20.44 26.58 1.12
N LEU A 361 -21.33 26.65 2.12
CA LEU A 361 -21.79 25.48 2.87
C LEU A 361 -22.46 24.44 1.96
N HIS A 362 -23.35 24.90 1.08
CA HIS A 362 -24.06 24.06 0.12
C HIS A 362 -23.09 23.36 -0.84
N ASP A 363 -22.17 24.11 -1.45
CA ASP A 363 -21.26 23.59 -2.46
C ASP A 363 -20.28 22.56 -1.89
N LEU A 364 -19.73 22.80 -0.69
CA LEU A 364 -18.85 21.83 -0.03
C LEU A 364 -19.60 20.52 0.28
N LYS A 365 -20.87 20.59 0.70
CA LYS A 365 -21.71 19.41 0.90
C LYS A 365 -21.99 18.67 -0.41
N CYS A 366 -22.23 19.41 -1.51
CA CYS A 366 -22.44 18.82 -2.83
C CYS A 366 -21.19 18.07 -3.32
N LEU A 367 -20.00 18.64 -3.14
CA LEU A 367 -18.73 17.97 -3.46
C LEU A 367 -18.56 16.66 -2.68
N ASP A 368 -18.93 16.62 -1.40
CA ASP A 368 -18.89 15.39 -0.60
C ASP A 368 -19.91 14.35 -1.08
N LYS A 369 -21.13 14.76 -1.43
CA LYS A 369 -22.14 13.87 -2.03
C LYS A 369 -21.65 13.25 -3.34
N GLU A 370 -21.08 14.06 -4.23
CA GLU A 370 -20.50 13.56 -5.48
C GLU A 370 -19.36 12.55 -5.24
N LYS A 371 -18.47 12.84 -4.29
CA LYS A 371 -17.38 11.93 -3.91
C LYS A 371 -17.94 10.58 -3.46
N LEU A 372 -18.99 10.57 -2.64
CA LEU A 372 -19.66 9.34 -2.19
C LEU A 372 -20.32 8.58 -3.35
N LEU A 373 -20.99 9.27 -4.28
CA LEU A 373 -21.57 8.65 -5.47
C LEU A 373 -20.50 7.99 -6.36
N ARG A 374 -19.38 8.69 -6.60
CA ARG A 374 -18.24 8.13 -7.36
C ARG A 374 -17.64 6.92 -6.64
N ALA A 375 -17.54 6.95 -5.31
CA ALA A 375 -17.07 5.81 -4.52
C ALA A 375 -18.01 4.60 -4.64
N LYS A 376 -19.33 4.81 -4.51
CA LYS A 376 -20.36 3.78 -4.71
C LYS A 376 -20.27 3.16 -6.12
N TYR A 377 -20.10 4.00 -7.15
CA TYR A 377 -19.89 3.51 -8.51
C TYR A 377 -18.58 2.72 -8.63
N ALA A 378 -17.48 3.16 -8.02
CA ALA A 378 -16.19 2.48 -8.09
C ALA A 378 -16.21 1.08 -7.46
N ILE A 379 -16.99 0.86 -6.40
CA ILE A 379 -17.13 -0.45 -5.74
C ILE A 379 -18.09 -1.40 -6.46
N SER A 380 -18.91 -0.89 -7.39
CA SER A 380 -19.82 -1.71 -8.19
C SER A 380 -19.09 -2.82 -8.95
N GLN A 381 -19.77 -3.95 -9.14
CA GLN A 381 -19.20 -5.10 -9.83
C GLN A 381 -18.80 -4.75 -11.27
N GLN A 382 -19.66 -4.01 -11.98
CA GLN A 382 -19.40 -3.53 -13.33
C GLN A 382 -18.11 -2.69 -13.41
N SER A 383 -17.91 -1.76 -12.47
CA SER A 383 -16.69 -0.94 -12.42
C SER A 383 -15.45 -1.77 -12.09
N LYS A 384 -15.55 -2.74 -11.17
CA LYS A 384 -14.47 -3.68 -10.84
C LYS A 384 -14.06 -4.50 -12.07
N GLU A 385 -15.01 -5.05 -12.81
CA GLU A 385 -14.77 -5.84 -14.02
C GLU A 385 -14.15 -5.00 -15.13
N ARG A 386 -14.68 -3.81 -15.38
CA ARG A 386 -14.12 -2.86 -16.35
C ARG A 386 -12.67 -2.49 -16.02
N ARG A 387 -12.36 -2.20 -14.75
CA ARG A 387 -10.99 -1.93 -14.29
C ARG A 387 -10.07 -3.14 -14.48
N LYS A 388 -10.56 -4.35 -14.17
CA LYS A 388 -9.83 -5.60 -14.36
C LYS A 388 -9.50 -5.83 -15.85
N ALA A 389 -10.47 -5.65 -16.74
CA ALA A 389 -10.29 -5.76 -18.19
C ALA A 389 -9.25 -4.76 -18.72
N LYS A 390 -9.36 -3.48 -18.32
CA LYS A 390 -8.39 -2.44 -18.70
C LYS A 390 -6.97 -2.76 -18.23
N ARG A 391 -6.83 -3.29 -17.01
CA ARG A 391 -5.53 -3.72 -16.47
C ARG A 391 -4.93 -4.89 -17.25
N TYR A 392 -5.74 -5.88 -17.62
CA TYR A 392 -5.27 -6.98 -18.46
C TYR A 392 -4.86 -6.51 -19.86
N LYS A 393 -5.62 -5.59 -20.46
CA LYS A 393 -5.26 -4.98 -21.76
C LYS A 393 -3.89 -4.30 -21.67
N ARG A 394 -3.69 -3.44 -20.66
CA ARG A 394 -2.40 -2.75 -20.45
C ARG A 394 -1.24 -3.72 -20.23
N LYS A 395 -1.43 -4.77 -19.42
CA LYS A 395 -0.39 -5.80 -19.22
C LYS A 395 -0.03 -6.51 -20.52
N ARG A 396 -1.01 -6.86 -21.34
CA ARG A 396 -0.77 -7.48 -22.66
C ARG A 396 0.01 -6.53 -23.58
N GLU A 397 -0.30 -5.24 -23.57
CA GLU A 397 0.44 -4.23 -24.33
C GLU A 397 1.89 -4.09 -23.82
N GLU A 398 2.10 -4.05 -22.50
CA GLU A 398 3.44 -4.03 -21.89
C GLU A 398 4.26 -5.29 -22.24
N GLU A 399 3.63 -6.48 -22.26
CA GLU A 399 4.26 -7.75 -22.67
C GLU A 399 4.62 -7.76 -24.16
N LYS A 400 3.73 -7.26 -25.03
CA LYS A 400 4.03 -7.10 -26.46
C LYS A 400 5.19 -6.14 -26.68
N ASN A 401 5.22 -5.01 -25.98
CA ASN A 401 6.30 -4.04 -26.11
C ASN A 401 7.64 -4.58 -25.62
N LYS A 402 7.67 -5.39 -24.55
CA LYS A 402 8.89 -6.08 -24.10
C LYS A 402 9.37 -7.13 -25.10
N THR A 403 8.45 -7.90 -25.66
CA THR A 403 8.78 -8.88 -26.70
C THR A 403 9.35 -8.20 -27.94
N ASN A 404 8.74 -7.09 -28.38
CA ASN A 404 9.22 -6.31 -29.53
C ASN A 404 10.58 -5.67 -29.27
N ALA A 405 10.83 -5.16 -28.06
CA ALA A 405 12.14 -4.62 -27.68
C ALA A 405 13.23 -5.71 -27.61
N GLN A 406 12.89 -6.93 -27.18
CA GLN A 406 13.80 -8.07 -27.22
C GLN A 406 14.10 -8.49 -28.67
N ILE A 407 13.10 -8.55 -29.55
CA ILE A 407 13.29 -8.86 -30.98
C ILE A 407 14.15 -7.80 -31.67
N ALA A 408 13.95 -6.51 -31.38
CA ALA A 408 14.77 -5.42 -31.92
C ALA A 408 16.24 -5.47 -31.45
N GLY A 409 16.51 -6.03 -30.26
CA GLY A 409 17.88 -6.26 -29.76
C GLY A 409 18.58 -7.49 -30.36
N TYR A 410 17.88 -8.32 -31.15
CA TYR A 410 18.41 -9.45 -31.90
C TYR A 410 18.33 -9.20 -33.44
N GLY A 411 18.34 -7.93 -33.87
CA GLY A 411 18.54 -7.57 -35.27
C GLY A 411 20.01 -7.75 -35.66
N ALA A 412 20.26 -8.60 -36.66
CA ALA A 412 21.58 -8.94 -37.16
C ALA A 412 22.40 -7.73 -37.65
N GLY A 413 23.69 -7.70 -37.28
CA GLY A 413 24.74 -6.93 -37.94
C GLY A 413 24.95 -5.50 -37.45
N MET A 414 25.71 -5.34 -36.36
CA MET A 414 26.66 -4.22 -36.19
C MET A 414 27.81 -4.70 -35.31
N PHE A 415 28.88 -5.16 -35.95
CA PHE A 415 30.24 -5.02 -35.44
C PHE A 415 30.74 -3.62 -35.79
#